data_AF-A0A933ZQ92-F1
#
_entry.id   AF-A0A933ZQ92-F1
#
_cell.length_a   1.000
_cell.length_b   1.000
_cell.length_c   1.000
_cell.angle_alpha   90.00
_cell.angle_beta   90.00
_cell.angle_gamma   90.00
#
_symmetry.space_group_name_H-M   'P 1'
#
loop_
_entity.id
_entity.type
_entity.pdbx_description
1 polymer ?
#
loop_
_entity_poly.entity_id
_entity_poly.type
_entity_poly.pdbx_seq_one_letter_code
_entity_poly.pdbx_strand_id
1 'polypeptide(L)'
;MSHGHPLAGLAHVHRVTTRVAGRSCELFVFDHHREAFTLWAWAARQGGPLTLVTLDRHMDLQSPAILPPASAPTCPVEELDAYARWRLSPKNDEHVVAALEAGSLGDVAVIARSHAPPCLDAFRPYRDRSGRVHRFAFSRTVDEVGEELLGLVRDAPRLALDLDLDCFSTLSDGHPDEV
;
A
#
# COMPACT_ATOMS: atom_id res chain seq x y z
N MET A 1 21.16 22.81 -13.70
CA MET A 1 19.90 23.20 -13.05
C MET A 1 19.44 22.00 -12.25
N SER A 2 19.41 22.09 -10.92
CA SER A 2 18.91 21.00 -10.07
C SER A 2 17.40 20.94 -10.26
N HIS A 3 16.90 19.99 -11.06
CA HIS A 3 15.48 19.68 -11.04
C HIS A 3 15.13 19.26 -9.62
N GLY A 4 14.25 20.00 -8.95
CA GLY A 4 13.78 19.65 -7.62
C GLY A 4 13.25 18.22 -7.61
N HIS A 5 13.43 17.52 -6.48
CA HIS A 5 12.91 16.16 -6.35
C HIS A 5 11.37 16.20 -6.53
N PRO A 6 10.76 15.36 -7.38
CA PRO A 6 9.34 15.46 -7.71
C PRO A 6 8.40 15.29 -6.50
N LEU A 7 8.88 14.67 -5.42
CA LEU A 7 8.11 14.55 -4.16
C LEU A 7 8.18 15.78 -3.26
N ALA A 8 9.05 16.76 -3.53
CA ALA A 8 9.21 17.94 -2.68
C ALA A 8 7.99 18.88 -2.70
N GLY A 9 7.10 18.71 -3.67
CA GLY A 9 5.82 19.43 -3.76
C GLY A 9 4.65 18.72 -3.07
N LEU A 10 4.83 17.50 -2.56
CA LEU A 10 3.78 16.78 -1.85
C LEU A 10 3.63 17.35 -0.44
N ALA A 11 2.43 17.83 -0.13
CA ALA A 11 2.12 18.28 1.22
C ALA A 11 2.19 17.10 2.19
N HIS A 12 2.66 17.34 3.41
CA HIS A 12 2.68 16.35 4.49
C HIS A 12 3.50 15.07 4.24
N VAL A 13 4.35 15.03 3.20
CA VAL A 13 5.27 13.92 2.97
C VAL A 13 6.70 14.30 3.38
N HIS A 14 7.23 13.61 4.38
CA HIS A 14 8.61 13.75 4.84
C HIS A 14 9.46 12.58 4.34
N ARG A 15 10.45 12.87 3.50
CA ARG A 15 11.44 11.89 3.07
C ARG A 15 12.63 11.87 4.00
N VAL A 16 12.99 10.68 4.48
CA VAL A 16 14.17 10.40 5.28
C VAL A 16 15.02 9.37 4.55
N THR A 17 16.32 9.61 4.42
CA THR A 17 17.26 8.58 3.95
C THR A 17 17.95 7.97 5.16
N THR A 18 17.86 6.65 5.32
CA THR A 18 18.40 5.93 6.47
C THR A 18 19.07 4.62 6.06
N ARG A 19 19.51 3.81 7.04
CA ARG A 19 20.03 2.46 6.80
C ARG A 19 19.29 1.43 7.64
N VAL A 20 18.82 0.36 7.01
CA VAL A 20 18.21 -0.80 7.67
C VAL A 20 19.12 -2.01 7.42
N ALA A 21 19.56 -2.67 8.49
CA ALA A 21 20.52 -3.79 8.42
C ALA A 21 21.76 -3.47 7.55
N GLY A 22 22.26 -2.23 7.63
CA GLY A 22 23.42 -1.75 6.87
C GLY A 22 23.13 -1.37 5.41
N ARG A 23 21.91 -1.55 4.88
CA ARG A 23 21.52 -1.17 3.52
C ARG A 23 20.86 0.20 3.51
N SER A 24 21.18 1.04 2.53
CA SER A 24 20.51 2.34 2.35
C SER A 24 19.03 2.11 2.04
N CYS A 25 18.16 2.90 2.67
CA CYS A 25 16.71 2.84 2.51
C CYS A 25 16.14 4.26 2.47
N GLU A 26 15.13 4.46 1.62
CA GLU A 26 14.31 5.65 1.62
C GLU A 26 13.06 5.38 2.44
N LEU A 27 12.87 6.17 3.49
CA LEU A 27 11.68 6.16 4.33
C LEU A 27 10.84 7.39 3.99
N PHE A 28 9.53 7.20 3.92
CA PHE A 28 8.57 8.28 3.75
C PHE A 28 7.62 8.25 4.95
N VAL A 29 7.40 9.41 5.56
CA VAL A 29 6.46 9.61 6.66
C VAL A 29 5.40 10.58 6.17
N PHE A 30 4.14 10.23 6.35
CA PHE A 30 2.99 10.98 5.83
C PHE A 30 1.78 10.83 6.74
N ASP A 31 0.85 11.78 6.66
CA ASP A 31 -0.22 11.94 7.66
C ASP A 31 -1.38 10.96 7.46
N HIS A 32 -1.86 10.80 6.22
CA HIS A 32 -2.97 9.91 5.91
C HIS A 32 -2.51 8.71 5.13
N HIS A 33 -2.90 7.52 5.58
CA HIS A 33 -2.41 6.27 5.00
C HIS A 33 -2.74 6.10 3.50
N ARG A 34 -3.87 6.66 3.04
CA ARG A 34 -4.21 6.74 1.60
C ARG A 34 -3.16 7.47 0.73
N GLU A 35 -2.30 8.30 1.31
CA GLU A 35 -1.20 8.97 0.59
C GLU A 35 -0.07 7.99 0.21
N ALA A 36 0.00 6.80 0.83
CA ALA A 36 0.92 5.74 0.44
C ALA A 36 0.76 5.34 -1.05
N PHE A 37 -0.48 5.43 -1.58
CA PHE A 37 -0.78 5.21 -3.00
C PHE A 37 0.18 5.99 -3.93
N THR A 38 0.34 7.29 -3.66
CA THR A 38 1.18 8.19 -4.46
C THR A 38 2.64 7.76 -4.43
N LEU A 39 3.12 7.36 -3.26
CA LEU A 39 4.50 6.97 -3.02
C LEU A 39 4.82 5.63 -3.68
N TRP A 40 3.93 4.65 -3.57
CA TRP A 40 4.08 3.36 -4.27
C TRP A 40 4.07 3.56 -5.78
N ALA A 41 3.16 4.39 -6.30
CA ALA A 41 3.11 4.69 -7.71
C ALA A 41 4.37 5.40 -8.21
N TRP A 42 4.91 6.34 -7.44
CA TRP A 42 6.20 6.96 -7.74
C TRP A 42 7.35 5.95 -7.72
N ALA A 43 7.44 5.11 -6.69
CA ALA A 43 8.49 4.10 -6.56
C ALA A 43 8.40 3.04 -7.68
N ALA A 44 7.18 2.67 -8.10
CA ALA A 44 6.96 1.73 -9.19
C ALA A 44 7.52 2.23 -10.53
N ARG A 45 7.51 3.54 -10.79
CA ARG A 45 8.09 4.13 -12.01
C ARG A 45 9.58 3.89 -12.19
N GLN A 46 10.28 3.64 -11.09
CA GLN A 46 11.73 3.45 -11.12
C GLN A 46 12.17 2.02 -11.45
N GLY A 47 11.24 1.07 -11.56
CA GLY A 47 11.62 -0.33 -11.77
C GLY A 47 10.48 -1.33 -11.86
N GLY A 48 9.26 -0.90 -12.15
CA GLY A 48 8.07 -1.74 -12.22
C GLY A 48 7.33 -1.91 -10.89
N PRO A 49 6.23 -2.68 -10.89
CA PRO A 49 5.35 -2.86 -9.72
C PRO A 49 6.09 -3.39 -8.49
N LEU A 50 5.59 -3.04 -7.30
CA LEU A 50 6.13 -3.44 -6.02
C LEU A 50 5.30 -4.60 -5.45
N THR A 51 5.93 -5.52 -4.73
CA THR A 51 5.20 -6.36 -3.77
C THR A 51 5.05 -5.57 -2.47
N LEU A 52 3.81 -5.41 -2.00
CA LEU A 52 3.53 -4.72 -0.75
C LEU A 52 3.63 -5.72 0.40
N VAL A 53 4.36 -5.35 1.45
CA VAL A 53 4.22 -5.93 2.78
C VAL A 53 3.70 -4.80 3.67
N THR A 54 2.46 -4.91 4.13
CA THR A 54 1.87 -3.91 5.02
C THR A 54 1.65 -4.51 6.41
N LEU A 55 2.02 -3.73 7.43
CA LEU A 55 1.64 -3.97 8.82
C LEU A 55 0.65 -2.89 9.22
N ASP A 56 -0.55 -3.32 9.54
CA ASP A 56 -1.69 -2.43 9.69
C ASP A 56 -2.62 -2.91 10.80
N ARG A 57 -3.49 -2.03 11.28
CA ARG A 57 -4.65 -2.47 12.04
C ARG A 57 -5.69 -3.11 11.13
N HIS A 58 -5.97 -2.55 9.96
CA HIS A 58 -7.01 -2.97 9.02
C HIS A 58 -6.42 -3.63 7.76
N MET A 59 -7.26 -4.22 6.92
CA MET A 59 -6.78 -4.88 5.70
C MET A 59 -6.59 -3.92 4.52
N ASP A 60 -7.35 -2.82 4.51
CA ASP A 60 -7.39 -1.77 3.47
C ASP A 60 -7.59 -2.27 2.03
N LEU A 61 -8.45 -3.27 1.89
CA LEU A 61 -8.75 -3.94 0.62
C LEU A 61 -10.11 -3.56 0.01
N GLN A 62 -10.72 -2.45 0.42
CA GLN A 62 -11.95 -1.98 -0.21
C GLN A 62 -11.68 -1.54 -1.66
N SER A 63 -12.58 -1.89 -2.59
CA SER A 63 -12.47 -1.38 -3.95
C SER A 63 -12.84 0.10 -4.00
N PRO A 64 -12.02 0.96 -4.64
CA PRO A 64 -12.34 2.39 -4.75
C PRO A 64 -13.57 2.60 -5.63
N ALA A 65 -14.45 3.52 -5.22
CA ALA A 65 -15.62 3.89 -6.03
C ALA A 65 -15.24 4.54 -7.37
N ILE A 66 -14.10 5.22 -7.41
CA ILE A 66 -13.53 5.82 -8.62
C ILE A 66 -12.16 5.21 -8.81
N LEU A 67 -11.96 4.47 -9.91
CA LEU A 67 -10.67 3.85 -10.22
C LEU A 67 -9.59 4.91 -10.52
N PRO A 68 -8.31 4.62 -10.23
CA PRO A 68 -7.21 5.51 -10.58
C PRO A 68 -7.09 5.64 -12.10
N PRO A 69 -6.42 6.70 -12.60
CA PRO A 69 -6.13 6.83 -14.03
C PRO A 69 -5.44 5.57 -14.58
N ALA A 70 -5.87 5.07 -15.74
CA ALA A 70 -5.19 3.94 -16.40
C ALA A 70 -3.74 4.27 -16.80
N SER A 71 -3.45 5.56 -16.95
CA SER A 71 -2.12 6.12 -17.15
C SER A 71 -1.35 6.37 -15.85
N ALA A 72 -1.77 5.83 -14.70
CA ALA A 72 -1.10 6.06 -13.42
C ALA A 72 0.42 5.85 -13.43
N PRO A 73 0.99 4.88 -14.19
CA PRO A 73 2.45 4.76 -14.32
C PRO A 73 3.14 5.97 -14.96
N THR A 74 2.44 6.76 -15.79
CA THR A 74 3.00 7.91 -16.53
C THR A 74 2.41 9.27 -16.13
N CYS A 75 1.42 9.28 -15.26
CA CYS A 75 0.71 10.46 -14.77
C CYS A 75 1.64 11.40 -13.95
N PRO A 76 1.45 12.72 -13.90
CA PRO A 76 2.16 13.57 -12.95
C PRO A 76 1.97 13.08 -11.50
N VAL A 77 2.97 13.26 -10.64
CA VAL A 77 2.88 12.80 -9.24
C VAL A 77 1.82 13.58 -8.48
N GLU A 78 1.64 14.85 -8.84
CA GLU A 78 0.66 15.78 -8.30
C GLU A 78 -0.78 15.34 -8.62
N GLU A 79 -0.99 14.75 -9.79
CA GLU A 79 -2.29 14.18 -10.17
C GLU A 79 -2.60 12.90 -9.38
N LEU A 80 -1.58 12.07 -9.10
CA LEU A 80 -1.74 10.91 -8.23
C LEU A 80 -2.03 11.30 -6.78
N ASP A 81 -1.35 12.34 -6.28
CA ASP A 81 -1.60 12.91 -4.96
C ASP A 81 -3.02 13.49 -4.86
N ALA A 82 -3.45 14.24 -5.88
CA ALA A 82 -4.81 14.75 -5.94
C ALA A 82 -5.85 13.61 -5.96
N TYR A 83 -5.58 12.53 -6.71
CA TYR A 83 -6.43 11.34 -6.68
C TYR A 83 -6.49 10.73 -5.27
N ALA A 84 -5.34 10.50 -4.62
CA ALA A 84 -5.28 9.94 -3.27
C ALA A 84 -6.03 10.80 -2.24
N ARG A 85 -5.88 12.12 -2.29
CA ARG A 85 -6.50 13.03 -1.32
C ARG A 85 -8.00 13.19 -1.51
N TRP A 86 -8.46 13.27 -2.76
CA TRP A 86 -9.81 13.73 -3.08
C TRP A 86 -10.74 12.66 -3.62
N ARG A 87 -10.21 11.49 -4.01
CA ARG A 87 -11.01 10.40 -4.61
C ARG A 87 -11.04 9.14 -3.78
N LEU A 88 -9.96 8.83 -3.08
CA LEU A 88 -9.96 7.70 -2.15
C LEU A 88 -10.74 8.05 -0.90
N SER A 89 -11.40 7.02 -0.34
CA SER A 89 -12.12 7.10 0.91
C SER A 89 -11.28 7.73 2.03
N PRO A 90 -11.84 8.69 2.81
CA PRO A 90 -11.15 9.26 3.96
C PRO A 90 -10.94 8.26 5.10
N LYS A 91 -11.58 7.09 5.03
CA LYS A 91 -11.37 5.96 5.96
C LYS A 91 -10.06 5.21 5.71
N ASN A 92 -9.34 5.54 4.63
CA ASN A 92 -8.10 4.90 4.19
C ASN A 92 -8.23 3.41 3.82
N ASP A 93 -9.43 2.92 3.53
CA ASP A 93 -9.69 1.50 3.27
C ASP A 93 -9.50 1.06 1.80
N GLU A 94 -9.24 1.99 0.87
CA GLU A 94 -9.28 1.73 -0.58
C GLU A 94 -7.93 1.74 -1.31
N HIS A 95 -6.89 2.22 -0.63
CA HIS A 95 -5.66 2.68 -1.30
C HIS A 95 -4.78 1.52 -1.81
N VAL A 96 -4.83 0.35 -1.18
CA VAL A 96 -4.13 -0.86 -1.68
C VAL A 96 -4.75 -1.34 -3.00
N VAL A 97 -6.08 -1.46 -3.06
CA VAL A 97 -6.76 -1.88 -4.30
C VAL A 97 -6.57 -0.85 -5.40
N ALA A 98 -6.65 0.44 -5.06
CA ALA A 98 -6.32 1.49 -6.03
C ALA A 98 -4.90 1.33 -6.58
N ALA A 99 -3.91 0.98 -5.76
CA ALA A 99 -2.54 0.80 -6.21
C ALA A 99 -2.35 -0.43 -7.13
N LEU A 100 -3.12 -1.50 -6.90
CA LEU A 100 -3.18 -2.65 -7.82
C LEU A 100 -3.79 -2.26 -9.18
N GLU A 101 -4.91 -1.53 -9.16
CA GLU A 101 -5.61 -0.99 -10.35
C GLU A 101 -4.77 0.03 -11.15
N ALA A 102 -3.86 0.72 -10.47
CA ALA A 102 -2.88 1.62 -11.07
C ALA A 102 -1.64 0.87 -11.60
N GLY A 103 -1.48 -0.40 -11.24
CA GLY A 103 -0.30 -1.21 -11.53
C GLY A 103 0.97 -0.78 -10.82
N SER A 104 0.85 -0.01 -9.74
CA SER A 104 1.98 0.30 -8.86
C SER A 104 2.29 -0.86 -7.91
N LEU A 105 1.28 -1.64 -7.54
CA LEU A 105 1.45 -2.90 -6.80
C LEU A 105 1.22 -4.13 -7.68
N GLY A 106 1.93 -5.20 -7.35
CA GLY A 106 1.84 -6.52 -7.98
C GLY A 106 1.18 -7.53 -7.04
N ASP A 107 1.88 -7.96 -6.00
CA ASP A 107 1.33 -8.87 -4.98
C ASP A 107 1.27 -8.16 -3.63
N VAL A 108 0.44 -8.68 -2.71
CA VAL A 108 0.22 -8.06 -1.40
C VAL A 108 0.30 -9.09 -0.28
N ALA A 109 1.17 -8.83 0.67
CA ALA A 109 1.26 -9.50 1.95
C ALA A 109 0.69 -8.56 3.03
N VAL A 110 -0.47 -8.92 3.58
CA VAL A 110 -1.14 -8.12 4.62
C VAL A 110 -0.91 -8.78 5.97
N ILE A 111 -0.34 -8.03 6.90
CA ILE A 111 -0.25 -8.40 8.32
C ILE A 111 -1.14 -7.41 9.07
N ALA A 112 -2.38 -7.82 9.35
CA ALA A 112 -3.38 -6.93 9.93
C ALA A 112 -4.01 -7.52 11.19
N ARG A 113 -4.17 -6.70 12.24
CA ARG A 113 -4.73 -7.15 13.52
C ARG A 113 -6.25 -7.34 13.50
N SER A 114 -6.95 -6.69 12.58
CA SER A 114 -8.41 -6.78 12.48
C SER A 114 -8.90 -8.21 12.24
N HIS A 115 -10.17 -8.44 12.58
CA HIS A 115 -10.81 -9.70 12.23
C HIS A 115 -10.73 -9.92 10.71
N ALA A 116 -10.36 -11.13 10.31
CA ALA A 116 -10.41 -11.52 8.91
C ALA A 116 -11.83 -11.22 8.38
N PRO A 117 -11.98 -10.46 7.28
CA PRO A 117 -13.31 -10.21 6.74
C PRO A 117 -13.97 -11.55 6.39
N PRO A 118 -15.32 -11.63 6.45
CA PRO A 118 -16.04 -12.90 6.33
C PRO A 118 -15.72 -13.72 5.07
N CYS A 119 -15.18 -13.09 4.02
CA CYS A 119 -14.81 -13.74 2.77
C CYS A 119 -13.48 -13.22 2.17
N LEU A 120 -12.36 -13.30 2.90
CA LEU A 120 -11.02 -13.09 2.29
C LEU A 120 -10.81 -13.95 1.02
N ASP A 121 -11.46 -15.11 0.94
CA ASP A 121 -11.44 -15.98 -0.23
C ASP A 121 -12.02 -15.30 -1.49
N ALA A 122 -12.92 -14.32 -1.34
CA ALA A 122 -13.42 -13.53 -2.47
C ALA A 122 -12.32 -12.66 -3.10
N PHE A 123 -11.22 -12.40 -2.37
CA PHE A 123 -10.04 -11.67 -2.86
C PHE A 123 -8.91 -12.60 -3.32
N ARG A 124 -9.10 -13.93 -3.30
CA ARG A 124 -8.06 -14.90 -3.67
C ARG A 124 -8.44 -15.70 -4.94
N PRO A 125 -7.94 -15.33 -6.12
CA PRO A 125 -7.12 -14.16 -6.43
C PRO A 125 -7.94 -12.92 -6.80
N TYR A 126 -7.37 -11.73 -6.59
CA TYR A 126 -7.90 -10.49 -7.13
C TYR A 126 -7.50 -10.33 -8.59
N ARG A 127 -8.41 -9.85 -9.43
CA ARG A 127 -8.13 -9.52 -10.83
C ARG A 127 -8.38 -8.03 -11.06
N ASP A 128 -7.35 -7.31 -11.51
CA ASP A 128 -7.50 -5.89 -11.83
C ASP A 128 -8.30 -5.67 -13.13
N ARG A 129 -8.66 -4.42 -13.42
CA ARG A 129 -9.35 -4.06 -14.68
C ARG A 129 -8.55 -4.38 -15.95
N SER A 130 -7.23 -4.52 -15.84
CA SER A 130 -6.34 -4.90 -16.94
C SER A 130 -6.25 -6.42 -17.11
N GLY A 131 -6.94 -7.18 -16.27
CA GLY A 131 -7.01 -8.63 -16.31
C GLY A 131 -5.83 -9.32 -15.62
N ARG A 132 -4.90 -8.59 -15.01
CA ARG A 132 -3.78 -9.17 -14.25
C ARG A 132 -4.30 -9.76 -12.95
N VAL A 133 -3.74 -10.90 -12.59
CA VAL A 133 -4.09 -11.65 -11.39
C VAL A 133 -3.05 -11.35 -10.31
N HIS A 134 -3.53 -10.99 -9.12
CA HIS A 134 -2.70 -10.59 -7.98
C HIS A 134 -2.78 -11.64 -6.89
N ARG A 135 -1.63 -11.99 -6.30
CA ARG A 135 -1.57 -12.89 -5.15
C ARG A 135 -1.71 -12.10 -3.87
N PHE A 136 -2.46 -12.67 -2.93
CA PHE A 136 -2.62 -12.13 -1.59
C PHE A 136 -2.29 -13.19 -0.55
N ALA A 137 -1.51 -12.80 0.45
CA ALA A 137 -1.27 -13.60 1.65
C ALA A 137 -1.59 -12.77 2.88
N PHE A 138 -2.12 -13.42 3.91
CA PHE A 138 -2.64 -12.75 5.09
C PHE A 138 -2.10 -13.40 6.35
N SER A 139 -1.77 -12.59 7.34
CA SER A 139 -1.47 -13.02 8.70
C SER A 139 -2.05 -12.02 9.69
N ARG A 140 -2.35 -12.43 10.92
CA ARG A 140 -2.79 -11.48 11.96
C ARG A 140 -1.63 -10.78 12.65
N THR A 141 -0.52 -11.50 12.78
CA THR A 141 0.68 -11.02 13.44
C THR A 141 1.92 -11.44 12.66
N VAL A 142 3.05 -10.81 12.95
CA VAL A 142 4.34 -11.20 12.37
C VAL A 142 4.71 -12.63 12.78
N ASP A 143 4.37 -13.05 13.99
CA ASP A 143 4.68 -14.40 14.50
C ASP A 143 3.85 -15.50 13.81
N GLU A 144 2.67 -15.16 13.31
CA GLU A 144 1.77 -16.08 12.58
C GLU A 144 2.09 -16.16 11.08
N VAL A 145 3.10 -15.44 10.59
CA VAL A 145 3.47 -15.42 9.17
C VAL A 145 3.82 -16.82 8.68
N GLY A 146 3.00 -17.33 7.75
CA GLY A 146 3.18 -18.64 7.12
C GLY A 146 3.97 -18.61 5.81
N GLU A 147 4.20 -19.80 5.25
CA GLU A 147 4.98 -20.01 4.02
C GLU A 147 4.41 -19.29 2.78
N GLU A 148 3.08 -19.10 2.70
CA GLU A 148 2.46 -18.37 1.58
C GLU A 148 2.93 -16.92 1.54
N LEU A 149 2.89 -16.23 2.68
CA LEU A 149 3.33 -14.84 2.80
C LEU A 149 4.86 -14.73 2.61
N LEU A 150 5.62 -15.63 3.24
CA LEU A 150 7.08 -15.69 3.02
C LEU A 150 7.44 -15.99 1.56
N GLY A 151 6.60 -16.75 0.85
CA GLY A 151 6.71 -16.99 -0.58
C GLY A 151 6.60 -15.69 -1.38
N LEU A 152 5.55 -14.89 -1.14
CA LEU A 152 5.41 -13.58 -1.80
C LEU A 152 6.62 -12.68 -1.59
N VAL A 153 7.13 -12.60 -0.35
CA VAL A 153 8.29 -11.77 -0.03
C VAL A 153 9.57 -12.28 -0.69
N ARG A 154 9.78 -13.60 -0.74
CA ARG A 154 10.96 -14.21 -1.37
C ARG A 154 10.95 -14.06 -2.90
N ASP A 155 9.77 -14.15 -3.51
CA ASP A 155 9.58 -14.02 -4.95
C ASP A 155 9.64 -12.55 -5.41
N ALA A 156 9.50 -11.60 -4.49
CA ALA A 156 9.39 -10.18 -4.81
C ALA A 156 10.70 -9.62 -5.38
N PRO A 157 10.71 -9.14 -6.64
CA PRO A 157 11.88 -8.45 -7.19
C PRO A 157 12.09 -7.07 -6.53
N ARG A 158 11.01 -6.46 -6.04
CA ARG A 158 10.98 -5.17 -5.36
C ARG A 158 9.91 -5.19 -4.28
N LEU A 159 10.26 -4.65 -3.10
CA LEU A 159 9.39 -4.62 -1.93
C LEU A 159 9.11 -3.18 -1.53
N ALA A 160 7.85 -2.92 -1.20
CA ALA A 160 7.46 -1.81 -0.35
C ALA A 160 7.13 -2.37 1.01
N LEU A 161 7.81 -1.90 2.05
CA LEU A 161 7.40 -2.12 3.43
C LEU A 161 6.59 -0.91 3.86
N ASP A 162 5.35 -1.15 4.22
CA ASP A 162 4.40 -0.16 4.69
C ASP A 162 4.02 -0.47 6.14
N LEU A 163 3.97 0.57 6.96
CA LEU A 163 3.78 0.45 8.41
C LEU A 163 2.78 1.52 8.84
N ASP A 164 1.49 1.16 8.98
CA ASP A 164 0.55 2.05 9.66
C ASP A 164 0.85 2.02 11.17
N LEU A 165 0.97 3.21 11.76
CA LEU A 165 1.28 3.38 13.17
C LEU A 165 0.07 3.05 14.06
N ASP A 166 -1.15 3.04 13.52
CA ASP A 166 -2.33 2.60 14.25
C ASP A 166 -2.28 1.10 14.60
N CYS A 167 -1.49 0.31 13.85
CA CYS A 167 -1.14 -1.08 14.11
C CYS A 167 -0.41 -1.27 15.45
N PHE A 168 0.30 -0.24 15.94
CA PHE A 168 1.10 -0.33 17.17
C PHE A 168 0.52 0.50 18.33
N SER A 169 -0.34 1.48 18.03
CA SER A 169 -0.75 2.49 19.00
C SER A 169 -2.19 2.32 19.53
N THR A 170 -3.01 1.48 18.90
CA THR A 170 -4.39 1.23 19.35
C THR A 170 -4.50 -0.05 20.19
N LEU A 171 -5.07 0.09 21.41
CA LEU A 171 -5.28 -1.00 22.37
C LEU A 171 -6.51 -1.88 22.04
N SER A 172 -7.39 -1.41 21.15
CA SER A 172 -8.61 -2.10 20.75
C SER A 172 -8.51 -2.47 19.29
N ASP A 173 -8.71 -3.76 18.99
CA ASP A 173 -8.88 -4.22 17.62
C ASP A 173 -10.25 -3.80 17.06
N GLY A 174 -11.24 -3.56 17.92
CA GLY A 174 -12.58 -3.10 17.51
C GLY A 174 -12.62 -1.62 17.13
N HIS A 175 -13.13 -1.30 15.93
CA HIS A 175 -13.53 0.06 15.57
C HIS A 175 -14.81 0.42 16.37
N PRO A 176 -15.02 1.67 16.82
CA PRO A 176 -16.31 2.08 17.40
C PRO A 176 -17.51 1.86 16.45
N ASP A 177 -17.24 1.69 15.15
CA ASP A 177 -18.24 1.47 14.10
C ASP A 177 -18.39 -0.02 13.73
N GLU A 178 -17.72 -0.94 14.44
CA GLU A 178 -17.83 -2.40 14.25
C GLU A 178 -18.90 -3.06 15.16
N VAL A 179 -19.93 -2.30 15.55
CA VAL A 179 -21.10 -2.78 16.33
C VAL A 179 -22.36 -2.80 15.48
#